data_AF-A0A7J6W906-F1
#
_entry.id   AF-A0A7J6W906-F1
#
_cell.length_a   1.000
_cell.length_b   1.000
_cell.length_c   1.000
_cell.angle_alpha   90.00
_cell.angle_beta   90.00
_cell.angle_gamma   90.00
#
_symmetry.space_group_name_H-M   'P 1'
#
loop_
_entity.id
_entity.type
_entity.pdbx_description
1 polymer ?
#
loop_
_entity_poly.entity_id
_entity_poly.type
_entity_poly.pdbx_seq_one_letter_code
_entity_poly.pdbx_strand_id
1 'polypeptide(L)'
;MKAGGILGVEHGIVLAPLGPDVSGPELVAAVANAGGLGLLASPNNYEETVKAIREIKKLTNKPFGAGILLEFDNTKAIQAIYDEKLAFLQVFWGDFPKERVDEAHAHGVKVLHQ
;
A
#
# COMPACT_ATOMS: atom_id res chain seq x y z
N MET A 1 5.87 -19.04 -17.63
CA MET A 1 6.46 -17.99 -16.79
C MET A 1 5.33 -17.26 -16.11
N LYS A 2 5.34 -17.11 -14.77
CA LYS A 2 4.31 -16.30 -14.09
C LYS A 2 4.44 -14.87 -14.62
N ALA A 3 3.35 -14.29 -15.10
CA ALA A 3 3.33 -12.87 -15.38
C ALA A 3 3.66 -12.13 -14.07
N GLY A 4 4.61 -11.20 -14.12
CA GLY A 4 5.00 -10.32 -13.01
C GLY A 4 6.23 -10.75 -12.23
N GLY A 5 7.21 -9.85 -12.13
CA GLY A 5 8.49 -10.01 -11.44
C GLY A 5 8.36 -10.15 -9.90
N ILE A 6 9.33 -9.67 -9.13
CA ILE A 6 9.38 -9.88 -7.66
C ILE A 6 8.11 -9.40 -6.91
N LEU A 7 7.37 -8.44 -7.48
CA LEU A 7 6.14 -7.91 -6.92
C LEU A 7 4.88 -8.69 -7.36
N GLY A 8 4.95 -9.49 -8.43
CA GLY A 8 3.81 -10.27 -8.92
C GLY A 8 2.70 -9.46 -9.60
N VAL A 9 3.00 -8.24 -10.07
CA VAL A 9 2.12 -7.40 -10.89
C VAL A 9 2.42 -7.59 -12.38
N GLU A 10 1.41 -7.50 -13.24
CA GLU A 10 1.54 -7.80 -14.67
C GLU A 10 2.40 -6.77 -15.41
N HIS A 11 2.25 -5.50 -15.03
CA HIS A 11 2.98 -4.39 -15.61
C HIS A 11 3.89 -3.76 -14.55
N GLY A 12 5.12 -3.44 -14.93
CA GLY A 12 6.08 -2.69 -14.10
C GLY A 12 5.72 -1.21 -13.96
N ILE A 13 4.44 -0.90 -13.76
CA ILE A 13 3.87 0.44 -13.65
C ILE A 13 3.28 0.58 -12.25
N VAL A 14 3.70 1.63 -11.54
CA VAL A 14 3.30 1.92 -10.17
C VAL A 14 2.58 3.26 -10.15
N LEU A 15 1.36 3.29 -9.61
CA LEU A 15 0.72 4.53 -9.21
C LEU A 15 1.30 4.93 -7.84
N ALA A 16 1.97 6.07 -7.79
CA ALA A 16 2.46 6.60 -6.53
C ALA A 16 1.30 7.02 -5.60
N PRO A 17 1.46 6.91 -4.28
CA PRO A 17 0.52 7.40 -3.28
C PRO A 17 0.59 8.93 -3.22
N LEU A 18 -0.12 9.57 -4.15
CA LEU A 18 -0.32 11.01 -4.20
C LEU A 18 -1.41 11.38 -3.20
N GLY A 19 -1.32 12.50 -2.48
CA GLY A 19 -2.17 12.87 -1.33
C GLY A 19 -3.68 12.56 -1.46
N PRO A 20 -4.44 12.62 -0.35
CA PRO A 20 -5.78 12.01 -0.24
C PRO A 20 -6.78 12.43 -1.33
N ASP A 21 -6.61 13.61 -1.92
CA ASP A 21 -7.47 14.14 -2.99
C ASP A 21 -7.13 13.61 -4.40
N VAL A 22 -6.08 12.79 -4.54
CA VAL A 22 -5.57 12.30 -5.83
C VAL A 22 -5.60 10.77 -5.90
N SER A 23 -4.97 10.05 -4.95
CA SER A 23 -4.93 8.57 -4.97
C SER A 23 -6.08 7.91 -4.20
N GLY A 24 -7.31 8.33 -4.50
CA GLY A 24 -8.52 7.76 -3.90
C GLY A 24 -8.79 6.29 -4.27
N PRO A 25 -9.74 5.63 -3.60
CA PRO A 25 -10.04 4.21 -3.78
C PRO A 25 -10.27 3.76 -5.22
N GLU A 26 -10.99 4.55 -6.01
CA GLU A 26 -11.33 4.26 -7.40
C GLU A 26 -10.10 4.20 -8.29
N LEU A 27 -9.16 5.15 -8.11
CA LEU A 27 -7.94 5.22 -8.90
C LEU A 27 -7.00 4.05 -8.56
N VAL A 28 -6.84 3.75 -7.27
CA VAL A 28 -6.01 2.62 -6.81
C VAL A 28 -6.56 1.29 -7.37
N ALA A 29 -7.87 1.08 -7.27
CA ALA A 29 -8.51 -0.12 -7.79
C ALA A 29 -8.41 -0.22 -9.32
N ALA A 30 -8.58 0.89 -10.04
CA ALA A 30 -8.46 0.92 -11.49
C ALA A 30 -7.06 0.50 -11.95
N VAL A 31 -6.00 1.02 -11.31
CA VAL A 31 -4.61 0.65 -11.64
C VAL A 31 -4.33 -0.81 -11.32
N ALA A 32 -4.79 -1.32 -10.18
CA ALA A 32 -4.63 -2.73 -9.81
C ALA A 32 -5.36 -3.66 -10.79
N ASN A 33 -6.59 -3.30 -11.21
CA ASN A 33 -7.36 -4.05 -12.20
C ASN A 33 -6.71 -4.04 -13.59
N ALA A 34 -6.03 -2.95 -13.94
CA ALA A 34 -5.25 -2.83 -15.18
C ALA A 34 -3.90 -3.58 -15.14
N GLY A 35 -3.58 -4.28 -14.04
CA GLY A 35 -2.35 -5.08 -13.92
C GLY A 35 -1.13 -4.31 -13.40
N GLY A 36 -1.28 -3.03 -13.05
CA GLY A 36 -0.27 -2.23 -12.37
C GLY A 36 -0.31 -2.39 -10.84
N LEU A 37 0.53 -1.62 -10.14
CA LEU A 37 0.56 -1.55 -8.68
C LEU A 37 -0.09 -0.25 -8.22
N GLY A 38 -1.30 -0.33 -7.68
CA GLY A 38 -1.99 0.81 -7.08
C GLY A 38 -1.58 1.03 -5.62
N LEU A 39 -1.24 2.27 -5.25
CA LEU A 39 -0.91 2.65 -3.87
C LEU A 39 -1.81 3.79 -3.39
N LEU A 40 -2.50 3.54 -2.30
CA LEU A 40 -3.26 4.55 -1.55
C LEU A 40 -2.31 5.44 -0.76
N ALA A 41 -2.47 6.76 -0.79
CA ALA A 41 -1.90 7.63 0.24
C ALA A 41 -2.63 7.39 1.57
N SER A 42 -1.98 6.68 2.51
CA SER A 42 -2.62 6.28 3.75
C SER A 42 -2.92 7.51 4.62
N PRO A 43 -4.14 7.63 5.17
CA PRO A 43 -4.37 8.53 6.30
C PRO A 43 -3.51 8.10 7.49
N ASN A 44 -3.07 9.05 8.32
CA ASN A 44 -2.31 8.73 9.55
C ASN A 44 -3.23 8.32 10.72
N ASN A 45 -4.39 7.76 10.41
CA ASN A 45 -5.43 7.33 11.34
C ASN A 45 -5.87 5.89 11.00
N TYR A 46 -6.17 5.08 12.02
CA TYR A 46 -6.52 3.67 11.85
C TYR A 46 -7.86 3.50 11.13
N GLU A 47 -8.92 4.13 11.64
CA GLU A 47 -10.29 3.96 11.14
C GLU A 47 -10.44 4.45 9.70
N GLU A 48 -9.82 5.58 9.36
CA GLU A 48 -9.81 6.14 8.02
C GLU A 48 -9.03 5.25 7.04
N THR A 49 -7.89 4.72 7.47
CA THR A 49 -7.09 3.78 6.66
C THR A 49 -7.87 2.49 6.38
N VAL A 50 -8.48 1.89 7.41
CA VAL A 50 -9.32 0.70 7.26
C VAL A 50 -10.49 0.99 6.31
N LYS A 51 -11.15 2.13 6.46
CA LYS A 51 -12.27 2.53 5.59
C LYS A 51 -11.82 2.60 4.12
N ALA A 52 -10.75 3.33 3.83
CA ALA A 52 -10.23 3.49 2.47
C ALA A 52 -9.78 2.14 1.85
N ILE A 53 -9.08 1.31 2.63
CA ILE A 53 -8.67 -0.04 2.20
C ILE A 53 -9.89 -0.90 1.84
N ARG A 54 -10.93 -0.88 2.68
CA ARG A 54 -12.16 -1.64 2.42
C ARG A 54 -12.95 -1.11 1.24
N GLU A 55 -12.92 0.19 0.97
CA GLU A 55 -13.48 0.77 -0.25
C GLU A 55 -12.77 0.25 -1.50
N ILE A 56 -11.43 0.21 -1.50
CA ILE A 56 -10.65 -0.39 -2.60
C ILE A 56 -10.98 -1.88 -2.78
N LYS A 57 -11.04 -2.65 -1.70
CA LYS A 57 -11.36 -4.09 -1.74
C LYS A 57 -12.75 -4.41 -2.31
N LYS A 58 -13.70 -3.46 -2.27
CA LYS A 58 -15.00 -3.62 -2.95
C LYS A 58 -14.89 -3.51 -4.47
N LEU A 59 -13.85 -2.84 -4.96
CA LEU A 59 -13.64 -2.50 -6.38
C LEU A 59 -12.63 -3.42 -7.08
N THR A 60 -11.79 -4.13 -6.31
CA THR A 60 -10.81 -5.06 -6.87
C THR A 60 -10.49 -6.23 -5.93
N ASN A 61 -10.24 -7.40 -6.53
CA ASN A 61 -9.64 -8.55 -5.87
C ASN A 61 -8.13 -8.68 -6.18
N LYS A 62 -7.54 -7.72 -6.90
CA LYS A 62 -6.12 -7.69 -7.25
C LYS A 62 -5.30 -7.11 -6.09
N PRO A 63 -4.03 -7.53 -5.92
CA PRO A 63 -3.15 -6.95 -4.90
C PRO A 63 -2.95 -5.44 -5.10
N PHE A 64 -2.97 -4.69 -4.02
CA PHE A 64 -2.64 -3.27 -3.96
C PHE A 64 -1.95 -2.96 -2.63
N GLY A 65 -1.48 -1.73 -2.46
CA GLY A 65 -0.80 -1.31 -1.24
C GLY A 65 -1.19 0.10 -0.80
N ALA A 66 -0.45 0.59 0.19
CA ALA A 66 -0.56 1.95 0.70
C ALA A 66 0.83 2.55 0.96
N GLY A 67 0.90 3.88 0.93
CA GLY A 67 2.10 4.66 1.17
C GLY A 67 1.99 5.50 2.44
N ILE A 68 3.11 5.68 3.15
CA ILE A 68 3.23 6.53 4.34
C ILE A 68 4.47 7.42 4.27
N LEU A 69 4.33 8.66 4.75
CA LEU A 69 5.44 9.61 4.89
C LEU A 69 6.03 9.47 6.29
N LEU A 70 7.30 9.06 6.40
CA LEU A 70 7.94 8.72 7.69
C LEU A 70 8.12 9.90 8.64
N GLU A 71 8.00 11.14 8.13
CA GLU A 71 7.99 12.37 8.92
C GLU A 71 6.83 12.44 9.93
N PHE A 72 5.74 11.68 9.71
CA PHE A 72 4.57 11.67 10.58
C PHE A 72 4.48 10.40 11.43
N ASP A 73 3.65 10.45 12.49
CA ASP A 73 3.26 9.24 13.22
C ASP A 73 2.30 8.40 12.38
N ASN A 74 2.82 7.27 11.88
CA ASN A 74 2.08 6.34 11.04
C ASN A 74 1.70 5.05 11.78
N THR A 75 1.93 4.96 13.10
CA THR A 75 1.78 3.71 13.86
C THR A 75 0.39 3.10 13.68
N LYS A 76 -0.64 3.94 13.76
CA LYS A 76 -2.04 3.53 13.57
C LYS A 76 -2.35 3.12 12.13
N ALA A 77 -1.81 3.84 11.15
CA ALA A 77 -1.97 3.50 9.74
C ALA A 77 -1.33 2.16 9.41
N ILE A 78 -0.11 1.92 9.90
CA ILE A 78 0.62 0.66 9.71
C ILE A 78 -0.12 -0.51 10.34
N GLN A 79 -0.66 -0.34 11.55
CA GLN A 79 -1.48 -1.38 12.18
C GLN A 79 -2.71 -1.72 11.31
N ALA A 80 -3.40 -0.72 10.76
CA ALA A 80 -4.51 -0.94 9.85
C ALA A 80 -4.08 -1.69 8.58
N ILE A 81 -2.93 -1.34 8.02
CA ILE A 81 -2.32 -2.01 6.84
C ILE A 81 -2.03 -3.48 7.14
N TYR A 82 -1.53 -3.80 8.33
CA TYR A 82 -1.28 -5.18 8.78
C TYR A 82 -2.57 -5.96 8.99
N ASP A 83 -3.53 -5.39 9.72
CA ASP A 83 -4.82 -6.02 10.04
C ASP A 83 -5.63 -6.33 8.76
N GLU A 84 -5.61 -5.40 7.81
CA GLU A 84 -6.26 -5.56 6.51
C GLU A 84 -5.42 -6.33 5.50
N LYS A 85 -4.19 -6.77 5.84
CA LYS A 85 -3.33 -7.62 5.02
C LYS A 85 -3.09 -7.08 3.60
N LEU A 86 -2.71 -5.80 3.49
CA LEU A 86 -2.31 -5.24 2.20
C LEU A 86 -1.07 -5.94 1.65
N ALA A 87 -0.93 -5.98 0.32
CA ALA A 87 0.20 -6.65 -0.29
C ALA A 87 1.49 -5.83 -0.21
N PHE A 88 1.39 -4.50 -0.17
CA PHE A 88 2.54 -3.60 -0.20
C PHE A 88 2.40 -2.42 0.77
N LEU A 89 3.52 -2.05 1.37
CA LEU A 89 3.72 -0.81 2.13
C LEU A 89 4.85 -0.02 1.48
N GLN A 90 4.53 1.15 0.92
CA GLN A 90 5.55 2.10 0.45
C GLN A 90 5.89 3.09 1.56
N VAL A 91 7.18 3.29 1.81
CA VAL A 91 7.68 4.27 2.80
C VAL A 91 8.54 5.31 2.10
N PHE A 92 8.45 6.56 2.57
CA PHE A 92 9.16 7.69 2.01
C PHE A 92 9.80 8.57 3.09
N TRP A 93 10.86 9.27 2.69
CA TRP A 93 11.43 10.42 3.42
C TRP A 93 11.89 10.09 4.84
N GLY A 94 12.82 9.14 4.95
CA GLY A 94 13.44 8.81 6.22
C GLY A 94 13.94 7.38 6.23
N ASP A 95 14.44 6.95 7.37
CA ASP A 95 14.90 5.58 7.56
C ASP A 95 13.76 4.67 8.00
N PHE A 96 13.63 3.53 7.32
CA PHE A 96 12.78 2.43 7.75
C PHE A 96 13.66 1.23 8.15
N PRO A 97 13.99 1.08 9.45
CA PRO A 97 15.00 0.14 9.89
C PRO A 97 14.57 -1.31 9.69
N LYS A 98 15.57 -2.21 9.66
CA LYS A 98 15.39 -3.63 9.31
C LYS A 98 14.33 -4.31 10.16
N GLU A 99 14.25 -3.98 11.45
CA GLU A 99 13.29 -4.58 12.38
C GLU A 99 11.84 -4.30 11.96
N ARG A 100 11.58 -3.09 11.44
CA ARG A 100 10.25 -2.73 10.91
C ARG A 100 9.96 -3.38 9.57
N VAL A 101 10.99 -3.58 8.73
CA VAL A 101 10.87 -4.35 7.50
C VAL A 101 10.52 -5.81 7.81
N ASP A 102 11.22 -6.42 8.77
CA ASP A 102 10.98 -7.79 9.21
C ASP A 102 9.57 -7.94 9.81
N GLU A 103 9.12 -6.97 10.60
CA GLU A 103 7.77 -6.93 11.14
C GLU A 103 6.70 -6.86 10.04
N ALA A 104 6.87 -5.99 9.03
CA ALA A 104 5.96 -5.92 7.89
C ALA A 104 5.91 -7.25 7.13
N HIS A 105 7.07 -7.88 6.90
CA HIS A 105 7.16 -9.18 6.25
C HIS A 105 6.49 -10.29 7.06
N ALA A 106 6.57 -10.27 8.39
CA ALA A 106 5.88 -11.22 9.26
C ALA A 106 4.35 -11.12 9.13
N HIS A 107 3.82 -9.94 8.77
CA HIS A 107 2.40 -9.72 8.45
C HIS A 107 2.05 -10.00 6.97
N GLY A 108 3.02 -10.46 6.17
CA GLY A 108 2.83 -10.74 4.74
C GLY A 108 2.85 -9.50 3.84
N VAL A 109 3.28 -8.34 4.36
CA VAL A 109 3.32 -7.07 3.63
C VAL A 109 4.73 -6.84 3.07
N LYS A 110 4.86 -6.65 1.76
CA LYS A 110 6.15 -6.32 1.13
C LYS A 110 6.45 -4.83 1.27
N VAL A 111 7.67 -4.47 1.65
CA VAL A 111 8.08 -3.07 1.78
C VAL A 111 8.73 -2.55 0.50
N LEU A 112 8.30 -1.37 0.04
CA LEU A 112 8.91 -0.59 -1.03
C LEU A 112 9.47 0.69 -0.40
N HIS A 113 10.79 0.87 -0.43
CA HIS A 113 11.42 2.07 0.13
C HIS A 113 11.79 3.04 -0.99
N GLN A 114 11.40 4.31 -0.85
CA GLN A 114 11.74 5.39 -1.78
C GLN A 114 12.40 6.57 -1.05
#